data_AF-E9I4H5-F1
#
_entry.id   AF-E9I4H5-F1
#
_cell.length_a   1.000
_cell.length_b   1.000
_cell.length_c   1.000
_cell.angle_alpha   90.00
_cell.angle_beta   90.00
_cell.angle_gamma   90.00
#
_symmetry.space_group_name_H-M   'P 1'
#
loop_
_entity.id
_entity.type
_entity.pdbx_description
1 polymer ?
#
loop_
_entity_poly.entity_id
_entity_poly.type
_entity_poly.pdbx_seq_one_letter_code
_entity_poly.pdbx_strand_id
1 'polypeptide(L)'
;MFVLRMLLLLGLYALGLNALEVTVCDCEQASQKGILQFSDEDCQPEKNENRTNAVNYSVYTEKREELKFPGYICARWKQIKHITTSFFGQKVVLPDKIALETSPLECLLMYESRRCNEQPMTINDNKFFYDQEPVEDGWWLETVTVETINCAVKKIQLYQETEGESFSTPLGIAPATAGSISHNHLTLIWDKTFTVKSEPKARLVESGVAIIITTGKSNKFRMHDEEKELEFHIQITNKRCLPPLTTCDVKADAFDVIGQSKLYIFTTPIIPKNSSLEEGSRKRPVLKEDA
;
A
#
# COMPACT_ATOMS: atom_id res chain seq x y z
N MET A 1 -2.12 38.52 -49.51
CA MET A 1 -1.26 38.15 -48.36
C MET A 1 -1.90 37.14 -47.38
N PHE A 2 -3.07 36.56 -47.68
CA PHE A 2 -3.68 35.48 -46.86
C PHE A 2 -3.41 34.07 -47.42
N VAL A 3 -3.34 33.95 -48.75
CA VAL A 3 -3.13 32.66 -49.44
C VAL A 3 -1.74 32.07 -49.15
N LEU A 4 -0.72 32.92 -49.06
CA LEU A 4 0.66 32.48 -48.79
C LEU A 4 0.87 32.00 -47.35
N ARG A 5 0.09 32.52 -46.38
CA ARG A 5 0.14 32.06 -44.98
C ARG A 5 -0.60 30.74 -44.77
N MET A 6 -1.68 30.48 -45.50
CA MET A 6 -2.36 29.17 -45.47
C MET A 6 -1.51 28.05 -46.08
N LEU A 7 -0.75 28.33 -47.14
CA LEU A 7 0.15 27.36 -47.75
C LEU A 7 1.34 26.98 -46.84
N LEU A 8 1.87 27.92 -46.05
CA LEU A 8 2.94 27.64 -45.08
C LEU A 8 2.47 26.81 -43.87
N LEU A 9 1.21 26.97 -43.45
CA LEU A 9 0.62 26.15 -42.36
C LEU A 9 0.29 24.72 -42.81
N LEU A 10 -0.09 24.51 -44.07
CA LEU A 10 -0.26 23.17 -44.65
C LEU A 10 1.08 22.44 -44.86
N GLY A 11 2.17 23.17 -45.11
CA GLY A 11 3.51 22.59 -45.28
C GLY A 11 4.13 22.02 -43.99
N LEU A 12 3.71 22.51 -42.81
CA LEU A 12 4.23 22.05 -41.51
C LEU A 12 3.48 20.85 -40.93
N TYR A 13 2.29 20.50 -41.46
CA TYR A 13 1.53 19.32 -41.03
C TYR A 13 1.88 18.03 -41.81
N ALA A 14 2.72 18.12 -42.84
CA ALA A 14 3.13 16.95 -43.65
C ALA A 14 4.38 16.22 -43.11
N LEU A 15 4.99 16.71 -42.02
CA LEU A 15 6.16 16.10 -41.40
C LEU A 15 5.77 15.47 -40.06
N GLY A 16 5.16 14.29 -40.10
CA GLY A 16 4.87 13.57 -38.85
C GLY A 16 3.86 12.45 -38.91
N LEU A 17 3.81 11.68 -40.00
CA LEU A 17 3.18 10.35 -40.00
C LEU A 17 4.14 9.39 -40.68
N ASN A 18 5.18 8.98 -39.96
CA ASN A 18 5.82 7.71 -40.26
C ASN A 18 4.80 6.64 -39.90
N ALA A 19 4.01 6.20 -40.89
CA ALA A 19 3.30 4.95 -40.78
C ALA A 19 4.35 3.88 -40.47
N LEU A 20 4.14 3.14 -39.38
CA LEU A 20 4.96 1.98 -39.09
C LEU A 20 4.69 0.98 -40.22
N GLU A 21 5.62 0.83 -41.15
CA GLU A 21 5.59 -0.23 -42.14
C GLU A 21 5.89 -1.54 -41.38
N VAL A 22 4.83 -2.18 -40.90
CA VAL A 22 4.93 -3.53 -40.35
C VAL A 22 5.02 -4.47 -41.55
N THR A 23 6.23 -4.90 -41.87
CA THR A 23 6.47 -6.02 -42.76
C THR A 23 5.98 -7.29 -42.05
N VAL A 24 4.72 -7.65 -42.28
CA VAL A 24 4.25 -9.01 -41.96
C VAL A 24 4.99 -9.95 -42.90
N CYS A 25 5.76 -10.88 -42.35
CA CYS A 25 6.46 -11.87 -43.15
C CYS A 25 5.45 -12.68 -43.97
N ASP A 26 5.54 -12.55 -45.31
CA ASP A 26 4.86 -13.46 -46.22
C ASP A 26 5.44 -14.87 -46.04
N CYS A 27 4.69 -15.73 -45.36
CA CYS A 27 5.10 -17.08 -45.02
C CYS A 27 5.14 -18.03 -46.24
N GLU A 28 4.68 -17.59 -47.42
CA GLU A 28 4.75 -18.41 -48.64
C GLU A 28 6.13 -18.34 -49.33
N GLN A 29 6.89 -17.25 -49.13
CA GLN A 29 8.21 -17.03 -49.74
C GLN A 29 9.35 -16.98 -48.72
N ALA A 30 9.43 -17.97 -47.83
CA ALA A 30 10.61 -18.14 -46.98
C ALA A 30 11.87 -18.40 -47.86
N SER A 31 12.87 -17.52 -47.77
CA SER A 31 14.13 -17.59 -48.54
C SER A 31 15.00 -18.80 -48.21
N GLN A 32 14.79 -19.43 -47.05
CA GLN A 32 15.38 -20.72 -46.68
C GLN A 32 14.31 -21.60 -46.03
N LYS A 33 13.96 -22.70 -46.69
CA LYS A 33 13.19 -23.81 -46.09
C LYS A 33 14.19 -24.83 -45.57
N GLY A 34 14.35 -24.90 -44.25
CA GLY A 34 15.22 -25.83 -43.56
C GLY A 34 14.88 -25.90 -42.07
N ILE A 35 15.33 -26.96 -41.40
CA ILE A 35 15.15 -27.11 -39.95
C ILE A 35 16.23 -26.25 -39.27
N LEU A 36 15.80 -25.33 -38.39
CA LEU A 36 16.70 -24.59 -37.51
C LEU A 36 17.39 -25.58 -36.57
N GLN A 37 18.70 -25.74 -36.74
CA GLN A 37 19.53 -26.53 -35.86
C GLN A 37 20.15 -25.57 -34.84
N PHE A 38 19.65 -25.62 -33.60
CA PHE A 38 20.26 -24.90 -32.49
C PHE A 38 21.57 -25.61 -32.13
N SER A 39 22.64 -24.84 -31.89
CA SER A 39 23.87 -25.41 -31.35
C SER A 39 23.59 -25.88 -29.93
N ASP A 40 23.81 -27.17 -29.67
CA ASP A 40 23.86 -27.68 -28.31
C ASP A 40 25.08 -27.05 -27.63
N GLU A 41 24.83 -26.06 -26.76
CA GLU A 41 25.89 -25.58 -25.86
C GLU A 41 26.28 -26.73 -24.94
N ASP A 42 27.59 -27.02 -24.88
CA ASP A 42 28.17 -27.93 -23.90
C ASP A 42 27.74 -27.47 -22.50
N CYS A 43 26.79 -28.20 -21.90
CA CYS A 43 26.39 -28.01 -20.51
C CYS A 43 27.60 -28.35 -19.63
N GLN A 44 28.36 -27.33 -19.24
CA GLN A 44 29.37 -27.53 -18.20
C GLN A 44 28.65 -28.02 -16.93
N PRO A 45 29.12 -29.11 -16.29
CA PRO A 45 28.54 -29.53 -15.03
C PRO A 45 28.62 -28.37 -14.05
N GLU A 46 27.52 -28.11 -13.33
CA GLU A 46 27.50 -27.13 -12.25
C GLU A 46 28.73 -27.34 -11.38
N LYS A 47 29.57 -26.30 -11.25
CA LYS A 47 30.68 -26.31 -10.31
C LYS A 47 30.10 -26.67 -8.95
N ASN A 48 30.68 -27.69 -8.29
CA ASN A 48 30.32 -28.13 -6.95
C ASN A 48 30.03 -26.91 -6.07
N GLU A 49 28.74 -26.66 -5.85
CA GLU A 49 28.31 -25.60 -4.97
C GLU A 49 28.75 -25.98 -3.56
N ASN A 50 29.58 -25.14 -2.93
CA ASN A 50 29.97 -25.37 -1.55
C ASN A 50 28.75 -25.09 -0.65
N ARG A 51 28.06 -26.18 -0.29
CA ARG A 51 26.94 -26.21 0.65
C ARG A 51 27.47 -26.25 2.08
N THR A 52 26.87 -25.43 2.94
CA THR A 52 27.13 -25.45 4.39
C THR A 52 26.25 -26.50 5.09
N ASN A 53 26.55 -26.77 6.37
CA ASN A 53 25.64 -27.52 7.22
C ASN A 53 24.31 -26.78 7.39
N ALA A 54 23.24 -27.53 7.66
CA ALA A 54 21.93 -26.94 7.92
C ALA A 54 21.98 -25.92 9.08
N VAL A 55 21.31 -24.79 8.90
CA VAL A 55 21.19 -23.70 9.88
C VAL A 55 19.73 -23.44 10.20
N ASN A 56 19.43 -23.12 11.46
CA ASN A 56 18.13 -22.55 11.78
C ASN A 56 18.16 -21.07 11.37
N TYR A 57 17.16 -20.63 10.63
CA TYR A 57 17.03 -19.23 10.23
C TYR A 57 15.77 -18.58 10.81
N SER A 58 15.82 -17.26 10.96
CA SER A 58 14.68 -16.44 11.32
C SER A 58 14.71 -15.14 10.54
N VAL A 59 13.69 -14.92 9.73
CA VAL A 59 13.48 -13.73 8.90
C VAL A 59 12.68 -12.72 9.71
N TYR A 60 13.21 -11.52 9.82
CA TYR A 60 12.57 -10.42 10.51
C TYR A 60 12.32 -9.26 9.54
N THR A 61 11.30 -8.48 9.86
CA THR A 61 11.05 -7.20 9.22
C THR A 61 10.89 -6.09 10.25
N GLU A 62 11.41 -4.91 9.91
CA GLU A 62 11.10 -3.67 10.63
C GLU A 62 9.85 -2.98 10.07
N LYS A 63 9.22 -3.54 9.02
CA LYS A 63 7.94 -3.02 8.50
C LYS A 63 6.84 -3.33 9.53
N ARG A 64 6.17 -2.29 10.03
CA ARG A 64 4.95 -2.44 10.81
C ARG A 64 3.87 -3.12 9.95
N GLU A 65 3.05 -3.96 10.58
CA GLU A 65 1.84 -4.47 9.96
C GLU A 65 0.91 -3.30 9.62
N GLU A 66 0.18 -3.41 8.51
CA GLU A 66 -0.75 -2.36 8.07
C GLU A 66 -1.76 -2.07 9.19
N LEU A 67 -1.71 -0.86 9.73
CA LEU A 67 -2.60 -0.50 10.81
C LEU A 67 -3.99 -0.23 10.22
N LYS A 68 -4.96 -1.04 10.64
CA LYS A 68 -6.37 -0.87 10.30
C LYS A 68 -7.07 -0.12 11.43
N PHE A 69 -7.56 1.09 11.15
CA PHE A 69 -8.32 1.89 12.11
C PHE A 69 -9.58 2.52 11.49
N PRO A 70 -10.61 2.83 12.29
CA PRO A 70 -11.85 3.39 11.77
C PRO A 70 -11.69 4.87 11.39
N GLY A 71 -12.39 5.27 10.32
CA GLY A 71 -12.63 6.66 9.97
C GLY A 71 -14.11 6.92 9.69
N TYR A 72 -14.51 8.18 9.64
CA TYR A 72 -15.90 8.59 9.41
C TYR A 72 -15.97 9.65 8.32
N ILE A 73 -16.67 9.34 7.23
CA ILE A 73 -16.96 10.30 6.16
C ILE A 73 -18.33 10.92 6.42
N CYS A 74 -18.38 12.24 6.49
CA CYS A 74 -19.59 13.02 6.62
C CYS A 74 -19.88 13.82 5.35
N ALA A 75 -21.17 13.98 5.07
CA ALA A 75 -21.69 14.80 3.99
C ALA A 75 -22.96 15.51 4.44
N ARG A 76 -23.15 16.73 3.95
CA ARG A 76 -24.39 17.50 4.15
C ARG A 76 -24.84 18.06 2.81
N TRP A 77 -26.15 18.10 2.61
CA TRP A 77 -26.73 18.72 1.44
C TRP A 77 -28.06 19.38 1.81
N LYS A 78 -28.34 20.49 1.12
CA LYS A 78 -29.63 21.15 1.15
C LYS A 78 -30.46 20.62 -0.02
N GLN A 79 -31.63 20.08 0.28
CA GLN A 79 -32.65 19.75 -0.71
C GLN A 79 -33.64 20.91 -0.76
N ILE A 80 -33.92 21.43 -1.96
CA ILE A 80 -34.80 22.57 -2.19
C ILE A 80 -35.90 22.13 -3.17
N LYS A 81 -37.13 22.59 -2.96
CA LYS A 81 -38.21 22.49 -3.95
C LYS A 81 -38.78 23.89 -4.19
N HIS A 82 -38.80 24.31 -5.44
CA HIS A 82 -39.57 25.48 -5.87
C HIS A 82 -40.94 24.98 -6.34
N ILE A 83 -41.99 25.42 -5.67
CA ILE A 83 -43.36 24.95 -5.90
C ILE A 83 -44.17 26.13 -6.41
N THR A 84 -44.62 26.05 -7.65
CA THR A 84 -45.54 27.02 -8.25
C THR A 84 -46.92 26.38 -8.36
N THR A 85 -47.91 26.96 -7.70
CA THR A 85 -49.30 26.49 -7.76
C THR A 85 -50.13 27.46 -8.58
N SER A 86 -50.75 26.97 -9.66
CA SER A 86 -51.61 27.79 -10.51
C SER A 86 -52.95 28.12 -9.84
N PHE A 87 -53.72 29.02 -10.46
CA PHE A 87 -55.09 29.33 -10.02
C PHE A 87 -55.99 28.08 -9.98
N PHE A 88 -55.76 27.13 -10.88
CA PHE A 88 -56.53 25.89 -10.97
C PHE A 88 -56.00 24.78 -10.04
N GLY A 89 -55.05 25.09 -9.15
CA GLY A 89 -54.44 24.12 -8.23
C GLY A 89 -53.40 23.20 -8.87
N GLN A 90 -52.99 23.46 -10.13
CA GLN A 90 -51.92 22.69 -10.77
C GLN A 90 -50.58 23.06 -10.12
N LYS A 91 -49.88 22.06 -9.57
CA LYS A 91 -48.56 22.23 -8.95
C LYS A 91 -47.44 21.89 -9.92
N VAL A 92 -46.46 22.78 -10.04
CA VAL A 92 -45.19 22.54 -10.71
C VAL A 92 -44.10 22.56 -9.63
N VAL A 93 -43.42 21.44 -9.44
CA VAL A 93 -42.37 21.28 -8.45
C VAL A 93 -41.02 21.14 -9.16
N LEU A 94 -40.12 22.09 -8.95
CA LEU A 94 -38.75 22.06 -9.45
C LEU A 94 -37.80 21.72 -8.29
N PRO A 95 -37.25 20.50 -8.24
CA PRO A 95 -36.29 20.12 -7.22
C PRO A 95 -34.89 20.68 -7.55
N ASP A 96 -34.18 21.11 -6.52
CA ASP A 96 -32.77 21.48 -6.56
C ASP A 96 -32.03 20.88 -5.36
N LYS A 97 -30.73 20.62 -5.53
CA LYS A 97 -29.89 19.99 -4.52
C LYS A 97 -28.51 20.64 -4.49
N ILE A 98 -28.16 21.19 -3.33
CA ILE A 98 -26.88 21.88 -3.13
C ILE A 98 -26.07 21.13 -2.07
N ALA A 99 -24.84 20.75 -2.40
CA ALA A 99 -23.92 20.21 -1.41
C ALA A 99 -23.45 21.31 -0.45
N LEU A 100 -23.35 20.99 0.83
CA LEU A 100 -22.92 21.93 1.87
C LEU A 100 -21.55 21.52 2.38
N GLU A 101 -20.67 22.49 2.58
CA GLU A 101 -19.42 22.26 3.30
C GLU A 101 -19.70 21.73 4.70
N THR A 102 -18.97 20.70 5.08
CA THR A 102 -19.03 20.11 6.42
C THR A 102 -17.71 20.41 7.10
N SER A 103 -17.73 21.05 8.26
CA SER A 103 -16.49 21.21 9.02
C SER A 103 -16.13 19.89 9.74
N PRO A 104 -14.84 19.66 10.06
CA PRO A 104 -14.45 18.49 10.87
C PRO A 104 -15.18 18.41 12.21
N LEU A 105 -15.45 19.55 12.84
CA LEU A 105 -16.20 19.62 14.10
C LEU A 105 -17.67 19.23 13.90
N GLU A 106 -18.34 19.72 12.86
CA GLU A 106 -19.71 19.32 12.56
C GLU A 106 -19.80 17.83 12.24
N CYS A 107 -18.84 17.29 11.49
CA CYS A 107 -18.76 15.86 11.21
C CYS A 107 -18.62 15.02 12.49
N LEU A 108 -17.77 15.47 13.43
CA LEU A 108 -17.62 14.82 14.73
C LEU A 108 -18.91 14.89 15.54
N LEU A 109 -19.57 16.05 15.61
CA LEU A 109 -20.83 16.22 16.32
C LEU A 109 -21.95 15.36 15.72
N MET A 110 -22.04 15.26 14.39
CA MET A 110 -22.99 14.38 13.71
C MET A 110 -22.75 12.91 14.08
N TYR A 111 -21.48 12.50 14.13
CA TYR A 111 -21.09 11.16 14.55
C TYR A 111 -21.44 10.91 16.02
N GLU A 112 -21.05 11.77 16.96
CA GLU A 112 -21.24 11.55 18.39
C GLU A 112 -22.72 11.64 18.82
N SER A 113 -23.41 12.68 18.35
CA SER A 113 -24.80 12.95 18.73
C SER A 113 -25.80 12.03 18.01
N ARG A 114 -25.41 11.46 16.85
CA ARG A 114 -26.32 10.78 15.92
C ARG A 114 -27.46 11.70 15.45
N ARG A 115 -27.21 13.00 15.33
CA ARG A 115 -28.17 14.01 14.87
C ARG A 115 -27.67 14.77 13.65
N CYS A 116 -28.61 15.13 12.78
CA CYS A 116 -28.43 16.11 11.71
C CYS A 116 -29.09 17.41 12.18
N ASN A 117 -28.28 18.37 12.63
CA ASN A 117 -28.77 19.51 13.41
C ASN A 117 -29.59 19.01 14.62
N GLU A 118 -30.85 19.41 14.74
CA GLU A 118 -31.74 18.96 15.83
C GLU A 118 -32.45 17.64 15.54
N GLN A 119 -32.35 17.08 14.34
CA GLN A 119 -33.11 15.90 13.94
C GLN A 119 -32.33 14.59 14.15
N PRO A 120 -32.96 13.55 14.72
CA PRO A 120 -32.29 12.25 14.90
C PRO A 120 -32.01 11.59 13.55
N MET A 121 -30.83 10.98 13.42
CA MET A 121 -30.46 10.23 12.22
C MET A 121 -30.92 8.78 12.33
N THR A 122 -31.31 8.20 11.20
CA THR A 122 -31.57 6.77 11.08
C THR A 122 -30.25 6.01 11.01
N ILE A 123 -30.15 4.92 11.76
CA ILE A 123 -28.95 4.08 11.86
C ILE A 123 -29.15 2.83 11.02
N ASN A 124 -28.21 2.56 10.11
CA ASN A 124 -28.17 1.35 9.30
C ASN A 124 -26.71 0.87 9.22
N ASP A 125 -26.36 -0.13 10.04
CA ASP A 125 -25.03 -0.69 10.19
C ASP A 125 -23.93 0.37 10.35
N ASN A 126 -23.16 0.59 9.28
CA ASN A 126 -22.04 1.53 9.22
C ASN A 126 -22.44 2.91 8.68
N LYS A 127 -23.73 3.19 8.52
CA LYS A 127 -24.25 4.45 7.99
C LYS A 127 -25.27 5.07 8.95
N PHE A 128 -25.14 6.36 9.16
CA PHE A 128 -26.12 7.19 9.84
C PHE A 128 -26.60 8.21 8.82
N PHE A 129 -27.90 8.37 8.62
CA PHE A 129 -28.40 9.35 7.68
C PHE A 129 -29.72 9.97 8.14
N TYR A 130 -29.88 11.24 7.83
CA TYR A 130 -31.14 11.97 7.86
C TYR A 130 -31.35 12.48 6.43
N ASP A 131 -32.29 11.86 5.73
CA ASP A 131 -32.62 12.18 4.34
C ASP A 131 -34.14 12.30 4.24
N GLN A 132 -34.62 13.53 4.16
CA GLN A 132 -36.03 13.88 4.08
C GLN A 132 -36.24 14.81 2.89
N GLU A 133 -37.38 14.64 2.23
CA GLU A 133 -37.84 15.63 1.26
C GLU A 133 -38.42 16.84 1.98
N PRO A 134 -38.20 18.07 1.47
CA PRO A 134 -38.89 19.25 1.94
C PRO A 134 -40.41 19.05 1.86
N VAL A 135 -41.11 19.42 2.94
CA VAL A 135 -42.57 19.37 2.99
C VAL A 135 -43.13 20.38 1.99
N GLU A 136 -43.98 19.89 1.10
CA GLU A 136 -44.64 20.73 0.09
C GLU A 136 -45.77 21.52 0.74
N ASP A 137 -45.50 22.78 1.05
CA ASP A 137 -46.50 23.77 1.45
C ASP A 137 -46.77 24.73 0.28
N GLY A 138 -47.87 25.48 0.31
CA GLY A 138 -48.16 26.52 -0.70
C GLY A 138 -49.63 26.65 -1.06
N TRP A 139 -50.08 27.90 -1.21
CA TRP A 139 -51.45 28.27 -1.57
C TRP A 139 -51.64 28.44 -3.09
N TRP A 140 -52.88 28.60 -3.53
CA TRP A 140 -53.19 28.87 -4.94
C TRP A 140 -52.60 30.22 -5.39
N LEU A 141 -52.14 30.30 -6.65
CA LEU A 141 -51.43 31.46 -7.22
C LEU A 141 -50.16 31.87 -6.48
N GLU A 142 -49.48 30.91 -5.85
CA GLU A 142 -48.25 31.17 -5.10
C GLU A 142 -47.05 30.46 -5.73
N THR A 143 -45.86 31.04 -5.55
CA THR A 143 -44.59 30.33 -5.73
C THR A 143 -43.84 30.36 -4.42
N VAL A 144 -43.65 29.18 -3.81
CA VAL A 144 -42.92 29.03 -2.56
C VAL A 144 -41.65 28.22 -2.78
N THR A 145 -40.65 28.48 -1.96
CA THR A 145 -39.41 27.70 -1.92
C THR A 145 -39.31 27.07 -0.56
N VAL A 146 -39.31 25.74 -0.52
CA VAL A 146 -39.18 24.95 0.71
C VAL A 146 -37.83 24.24 0.70
N GLU A 147 -37.19 24.15 1.86
CA GLU A 147 -35.86 23.55 1.97
C GLU A 147 -35.73 22.63 3.19
N THR A 148 -34.85 21.64 3.09
CA THR A 148 -34.48 20.76 4.19
C THR A 148 -33.00 20.40 4.09
N ILE A 149 -32.30 20.43 5.23
CA ILE A 149 -30.90 20.02 5.31
C ILE A 149 -30.86 18.54 5.68
N ASN A 150 -30.18 17.79 4.84
CA ASN A 150 -29.94 16.37 4.99
C ASN A 150 -28.47 16.11 5.30
N CYS A 151 -28.23 15.05 6.05
CA CYS A 151 -26.89 14.68 6.50
C CYS A 151 -26.67 13.17 6.37
N ALA A 152 -25.44 12.78 6.06
CA ALA A 152 -25.01 11.39 6.13
C ALA A 152 -23.64 11.28 6.79
N VAL A 153 -23.45 10.22 7.55
CA VAL A 153 -22.17 9.80 8.12
C VAL A 153 -21.98 8.32 7.78
N LYS A 154 -20.82 7.97 7.24
CA LYS A 154 -20.45 6.59 6.91
C LYS A 154 -19.15 6.23 7.62
N LYS A 155 -19.20 5.19 8.44
CA LYS A 155 -18.02 4.54 8.99
C LYS A 155 -17.28 3.80 7.88
N ILE A 156 -15.97 4.00 7.81
CA ILE A 156 -15.06 3.37 6.87
C ILE A 156 -13.85 2.79 7.59
N GLN A 157 -13.16 1.87 6.93
CA GLN A 157 -11.89 1.32 7.39
C GLN A 157 -10.76 2.07 6.68
N LEU A 158 -9.84 2.66 7.46
CA LEU A 158 -8.62 3.28 6.96
C LEU A 158 -7.44 2.33 7.17
N TYR A 159 -6.42 2.52 6.34
CA TYR A 159 -5.21 1.71 6.28
C TYR A 159 -3.98 2.62 6.28
N GLN A 160 -3.01 2.30 7.12
CA GLN A 160 -1.71 2.97 7.12
C GLN A 160 -0.60 1.92 7.01
N GLU A 161 0.04 1.86 5.85
CA GLU A 161 1.08 0.86 5.54
C GLU A 161 2.48 1.24 6.07
N THR A 162 2.74 2.52 6.25
CA THR A 162 4.04 3.05 6.69
C THR A 162 3.86 4.21 7.65
N GLU A 163 4.84 4.41 8.54
CA GLU A 163 4.99 5.63 9.33
C GLU A 163 5.42 6.81 8.44
N GLY A 164 4.58 7.12 7.46
CA GLY A 164 4.65 8.34 6.68
C GLY A 164 4.01 9.47 7.47
N GLU A 165 4.44 10.70 7.18
CA GLU A 165 3.71 11.90 7.59
C GLU A 165 2.30 11.91 7.00
N SER A 166 2.05 11.17 5.92
CA SER A 166 0.77 11.05 5.24
C SER A 166 0.44 9.61 4.86
N PHE A 167 -0.86 9.36 4.64
CA PHE A 167 -1.39 8.09 4.16
C PHE A 167 -2.55 8.34 3.18
N SER A 168 -2.88 7.32 2.40
CA SER A 168 -3.98 7.40 1.42
C SER A 168 -5.33 7.25 2.09
N THR A 169 -6.26 8.14 1.76
CA THR A 169 -7.66 8.07 2.19
C THR A 169 -8.59 8.07 0.97
N PRO A 170 -9.87 7.69 1.13
CA PRO A 170 -10.85 7.80 0.05
C PRO A 170 -11.06 9.23 -0.50
N LEU A 171 -10.66 10.26 0.25
CA LEU A 171 -10.75 11.66 -0.17
C LEU A 171 -9.42 12.22 -0.70
N GLY A 172 -8.37 11.41 -0.75
CA GLY A 172 -7.03 11.82 -1.16
C GLY A 172 -5.96 11.54 -0.11
N ILE A 173 -4.75 12.02 -0.36
CA ILE A 173 -3.61 11.85 0.56
C ILE A 173 -3.75 12.85 1.70
N ALA A 174 -3.70 12.37 2.95
CA ALA A 174 -3.85 13.20 4.13
C ALA A 174 -2.70 13.02 5.11
N PRO A 175 -2.26 14.08 5.82
CA PRO A 175 -1.28 13.94 6.89
C PRO A 175 -1.85 13.12 8.06
N ALA A 176 -1.10 12.16 8.57
CA ALA A 176 -1.40 11.33 9.72
C ALA A 176 -1.85 12.15 10.95
N THR A 177 -1.22 13.31 11.17
CA THR A 177 -1.44 14.19 12.33
C THR A 177 -2.63 15.15 12.18
N ALA A 178 -3.20 15.28 10.97
CA ALA A 178 -4.30 16.21 10.70
C ALA A 178 -5.57 15.81 11.46
N GLY A 179 -5.90 14.51 11.49
CA GLY A 179 -7.15 13.96 12.06
C GLY A 179 -8.39 14.22 11.19
N SER A 180 -8.24 14.98 10.10
CA SER A 180 -9.32 15.21 9.14
C SER A 180 -8.78 15.62 7.77
N ILE A 181 -9.57 15.37 6.72
CA ILE A 181 -9.41 15.91 5.37
C ILE A 181 -10.80 16.22 4.80
N SER A 182 -10.93 17.35 4.10
CA SER A 182 -12.14 17.70 3.37
C SER A 182 -11.84 17.84 1.88
N HIS A 183 -12.71 17.29 1.04
CA HIS A 183 -12.62 17.40 -0.42
C HIS A 183 -14.02 17.25 -1.03
N ASN A 184 -14.38 18.12 -1.98
CA ASN A 184 -15.67 18.12 -2.67
C ASN A 184 -16.89 18.02 -1.72
N HIS A 185 -16.96 18.90 -0.72
CA HIS A 185 -18.03 18.95 0.29
C HIS A 185 -18.16 17.70 1.19
N LEU A 186 -17.22 16.76 1.09
CA LEU A 186 -17.11 15.61 1.98
C LEU A 186 -16.01 15.86 3.00
N THR A 187 -16.23 15.36 4.21
CA THR A 187 -15.26 15.48 5.31
C THR A 187 -15.01 14.13 5.92
N LEU A 188 -13.76 13.70 5.91
CA LEU A 188 -13.31 12.51 6.59
C LEU A 188 -12.62 12.92 7.89
N ILE A 189 -12.99 12.27 9.00
CA ILE A 189 -12.33 12.39 10.30
C ILE A 189 -11.83 11.03 10.79
N TRP A 190 -10.75 11.03 11.57
CA TRP A 190 -10.23 9.87 12.28
C TRP A 190 -9.56 10.29 13.59
N ASP A 191 -9.44 9.34 14.51
CA ASP A 191 -8.70 9.56 15.75
C ASP A 191 -7.19 9.52 15.47
N LYS A 192 -6.50 10.59 15.92
CA LYS A 192 -5.06 10.77 15.77
C LYS A 192 -4.26 9.78 16.61
N THR A 193 -4.85 9.18 17.65
CA THR A 193 -4.16 8.18 18.48
C THR A 193 -3.74 6.95 17.69
N PHE A 194 -4.49 6.59 16.64
CA PHE A 194 -4.13 5.49 15.76
C PHE A 194 -2.91 5.80 14.89
N THR A 195 -2.71 7.06 14.52
CA THR A 195 -1.67 7.46 13.58
C THR A 195 -0.36 7.91 14.26
N VAL A 196 -0.23 7.69 15.57
CA VAL A 196 0.98 7.99 16.34
C VAL A 196 2.14 7.11 15.86
N LYS A 197 3.29 7.76 15.59
CA LYS A 197 4.55 7.09 15.29
C LYS A 197 4.95 6.22 16.48
N SER A 198 5.12 4.92 16.24
CA SER A 198 5.68 3.97 17.21
C SER A 198 7.13 3.75 16.84
N GLU A 199 7.97 3.34 17.78
CA GLU A 199 9.29 2.85 17.38
C GLU A 199 9.12 1.59 16.51
N PRO A 200 9.90 1.46 15.41
CA PRO A 200 9.84 0.28 14.55
C PRO A 200 10.26 -0.94 15.36
N LYS A 201 9.31 -1.85 15.58
CA LYS A 201 9.54 -3.08 16.33
C LYS A 201 9.77 -4.21 15.35
N ALA A 202 10.93 -4.85 15.44
CA ALA A 202 11.26 -6.02 14.65
C ALA A 202 10.21 -7.13 14.86
N ARG A 203 9.62 -7.61 13.76
CA ARG A 203 8.62 -8.68 13.74
C ARG A 203 9.18 -9.90 13.03
N LEU A 204 9.00 -11.08 13.62
CA LEU A 204 9.30 -12.35 12.96
C LEU A 204 8.31 -12.56 11.81
N VAL A 205 8.84 -12.74 10.61
CA VAL A 205 8.07 -13.03 9.38
C VAL A 205 8.02 -14.53 9.15
N GLU A 206 9.16 -15.20 9.29
CA GLU A 206 9.30 -16.62 8.98
C GLU A 206 10.49 -17.22 9.74
N SER A 207 10.47 -18.52 10.02
CA SER A 207 11.59 -19.24 10.62
C SER A 207 11.60 -20.69 10.17
N GLY A 208 12.77 -21.27 9.93
CA GLY A 208 12.89 -22.63 9.43
C GLY A 208 14.30 -23.16 9.50
N VAL A 209 14.55 -24.23 8.74
CA VAL A 209 15.87 -24.84 8.59
C VAL A 209 16.28 -24.70 7.13
N ALA A 210 17.47 -24.15 6.89
CA ALA A 210 17.95 -23.92 5.54
C ALA A 210 19.42 -24.31 5.37
N ILE A 211 19.83 -24.49 4.13
CA ILE A 211 21.22 -24.69 3.72
C ILE A 211 21.71 -23.40 3.05
N ILE A 212 22.87 -22.90 3.46
CA ILE A 212 23.52 -21.75 2.80
C ILE A 212 24.46 -22.27 1.72
N ILE A 213 24.28 -21.75 0.51
CA ILE A 213 24.97 -22.09 -0.72
C ILE A 213 25.81 -20.86 -1.13
N THR A 214 27.11 -21.07 -1.35
CA THR A 214 27.99 -19.98 -1.79
C THR A 214 27.78 -19.71 -3.28
N THR A 215 27.32 -18.52 -3.62
CA THR A 215 27.33 -18.09 -5.04
C THR A 215 28.74 -17.63 -5.36
N GLY A 216 29.29 -17.90 -6.54
CA GLY A 216 30.68 -17.56 -6.90
C GLY A 216 31.06 -16.06 -6.85
N LYS A 217 30.20 -15.19 -6.30
CA LYS A 217 30.40 -13.76 -6.02
C LYS A 217 30.69 -13.57 -4.52
N SER A 218 31.71 -12.79 -4.18
CA SER A 218 32.05 -12.50 -2.79
C SER A 218 30.87 -11.84 -2.04
N ASN A 219 30.66 -12.26 -0.79
CA ASN A 219 29.61 -11.80 0.13
C ASN A 219 28.15 -12.05 -0.29
N LYS A 220 27.88 -12.85 -1.33
CA LYS A 220 26.51 -13.22 -1.73
C LYS A 220 26.30 -14.72 -1.62
N PHE A 221 25.18 -15.09 -1.03
CA PHE A 221 24.82 -16.48 -0.77
C PHE A 221 23.37 -16.72 -1.16
N ARG A 222 23.04 -17.98 -1.41
CA ARG A 222 21.66 -18.45 -1.55
C ARG A 222 21.35 -19.27 -0.31
N MET A 223 20.24 -19.01 0.35
CA MET A 223 19.76 -19.79 1.47
C MET A 223 18.49 -20.51 1.02
N HIS A 224 18.51 -21.83 1.06
CA HIS A 224 17.45 -22.68 0.56
C HIS A 224 16.83 -23.49 1.70
N ASP A 225 15.54 -23.30 1.94
CA ASP A 225 14.70 -24.13 2.81
C ASP A 225 13.91 -25.08 1.89
N GLU A 226 14.30 -26.36 1.91
CA GLU A 226 13.71 -27.40 1.07
C GLU A 226 12.29 -27.77 1.51
N GLU A 227 11.99 -27.73 2.82
CA GLU A 227 10.67 -28.11 3.35
C GLU A 227 9.60 -27.08 2.96
N LYS A 228 9.98 -25.80 2.92
CA LYS A 228 9.07 -24.69 2.59
C LYS A 228 9.13 -24.25 1.13
N GLU A 229 10.01 -24.87 0.33
CA GLU A 229 10.31 -24.45 -1.04
C GLU A 229 10.69 -22.94 -1.13
N LEU A 230 11.38 -22.43 -0.10
CA LEU A 230 11.77 -21.02 -0.01
C LEU A 230 13.24 -20.85 -0.35
N GLU A 231 13.52 -19.83 -1.17
CA GLU A 231 14.89 -19.43 -1.48
C GLU A 231 15.11 -17.95 -1.25
N PHE A 232 16.13 -17.63 -0.44
CA PHE A 232 16.55 -16.27 -0.17
C PHE A 232 17.92 -16.00 -0.79
N HIS A 233 18.00 -14.95 -1.58
CA HIS A 233 19.28 -14.38 -1.99
C HIS A 233 19.76 -13.44 -0.88
N ILE A 234 20.85 -13.79 -0.21
CA ILE A 234 21.29 -13.08 0.99
C ILE A 234 22.69 -12.50 0.83
N GLN A 235 22.93 -11.38 1.50
CA GLN A 235 24.22 -10.71 1.55
C GLN A 235 24.62 -10.47 3.01
N ILE A 236 25.91 -10.65 3.33
CA ILE A 236 26.42 -10.35 4.68
C ILE A 236 26.23 -8.86 4.96
N THR A 237 25.64 -8.56 6.13
CA THR A 237 25.43 -7.20 6.63
C THR A 237 26.14 -7.01 7.95
N ASN A 238 26.32 -5.75 8.35
CA ASN A 238 26.83 -5.39 9.68
C ASN A 238 26.00 -6.05 10.78
N LYS A 239 26.67 -6.41 11.88
CA LYS A 239 26.01 -7.05 13.03
C LYS A 239 24.82 -6.22 13.52
N ARG A 240 23.70 -6.88 13.80
CA ARG A 240 22.45 -6.27 14.29
C ARG A 240 22.14 -6.72 15.71
N CYS A 241 21.33 -5.94 16.42
CA CYS A 241 20.78 -6.38 17.70
C CYS A 241 19.72 -7.47 17.48
N LEU A 242 19.69 -8.44 18.38
CA LEU A 242 18.64 -9.46 18.37
C LEU A 242 17.30 -8.81 18.75
N PRO A 243 16.24 -8.99 17.94
CA PRO A 243 14.89 -8.55 18.27
C PRO A 243 14.45 -9.04 19.66
N PRO A 244 13.70 -8.23 20.42
CA PRO A 244 13.08 -6.95 20.05
C PRO A 244 13.96 -5.72 20.32
N LEU A 245 15.24 -5.89 20.68
CA LEU A 245 16.10 -4.79 21.12
C LEU A 245 16.57 -3.94 19.93
N THR A 246 16.37 -2.63 20.04
CA THR A 246 16.90 -1.63 19.09
C THR A 246 18.33 -1.21 19.43
N THR A 247 18.71 -1.29 20.72
CA THR A 247 20.05 -1.03 21.23
C THR A 247 20.53 -2.19 22.10
N CYS A 248 21.77 -2.62 21.90
CA CYS A 248 22.36 -3.76 22.59
C CYS A 248 23.90 -3.67 22.55
N ASP A 249 24.55 -4.19 23.60
CA ASP A 249 26.01 -4.26 23.68
C ASP A 249 26.58 -5.38 22.80
N VAL A 250 25.80 -6.45 22.61
CA VAL A 250 26.19 -7.65 21.85
C VAL A 250 25.35 -7.74 20.58
N LYS A 251 26.02 -7.58 19.43
CA LYS A 251 25.39 -7.69 18.11
C LYS A 251 25.67 -9.06 17.49
N ALA A 252 24.66 -9.66 16.87
CA ALA A 252 24.76 -10.93 16.17
C ALA A 252 24.93 -10.71 14.66
N ASP A 253 25.55 -11.67 13.97
CA ASP A 253 25.68 -11.65 12.52
C ASP A 253 24.30 -11.78 11.87
N ALA A 254 24.03 -10.92 10.88
CA ALA A 254 22.76 -10.86 10.18
C ALA A 254 23.01 -10.76 8.67
N PHE A 255 22.06 -11.23 7.89
CA PHE A 255 22.07 -11.15 6.44
C PHE A 255 20.92 -10.28 5.93
N ASP A 256 21.18 -9.40 4.97
CA ASP A 256 20.12 -8.70 4.26
C ASP A 256 19.62 -9.53 3.08
N VAL A 257 18.32 -9.44 2.78
CA VAL A 257 17.72 -10.10 1.64
C VAL A 257 17.83 -9.21 0.39
N ILE A 258 18.52 -9.69 -0.63
CA ILE A 258 18.72 -8.97 -1.89
C ILE A 258 17.36 -8.76 -2.57
N GLY A 259 17.04 -7.51 -2.92
CA GLY A 259 15.75 -7.12 -3.49
C GLY A 259 14.66 -6.81 -2.46
N GLN A 260 14.91 -7.07 -1.17
CA GLN A 260 13.96 -6.83 -0.07
C GLN A 260 14.66 -6.11 1.09
N SER A 261 14.90 -4.80 0.94
CA SER A 261 15.67 -3.98 1.91
C SER A 261 15.07 -3.90 3.32
N LYS A 262 13.81 -4.30 3.50
CA LYS A 262 13.09 -4.31 4.78
C LYS A 262 13.16 -5.67 5.50
N LEU A 263 13.82 -6.66 4.91
CA LEU A 263 13.98 -8.00 5.47
C LEU A 263 15.44 -8.27 5.81
N TYR A 264 15.66 -8.87 6.98
CA TYR A 264 16.96 -9.38 7.40
C TYR A 264 16.79 -10.72 8.10
N ILE A 265 17.86 -11.51 8.09
CA ILE A 265 17.86 -12.91 8.53
C ILE A 265 18.95 -13.13 9.56
N PHE A 266 18.59 -13.75 10.68
CA PHE A 266 19.54 -14.35 11.61
C PHE A 266 19.65 -15.84 11.35
N THR A 267 20.85 -16.38 11.43
CA THR A 267 21.10 -17.81 11.34
C THR A 267 21.81 -18.31 12.59
N THR A 268 21.49 -19.55 13.00
CA THR A 268 22.18 -20.25 14.07
C THR A 268 22.57 -21.64 13.58
N PRO A 269 23.84 -22.06 13.77
CA PRO A 269 24.29 -23.36 13.32
C PRO A 269 23.57 -24.48 14.09
N ILE A 270 23.12 -25.52 13.38
CA ILE A 270 22.57 -26.72 14.01
C ILE A 270 23.75 -27.55 14.50
N ILE A 271 24.04 -27.48 15.79
CA ILE A 271 25.02 -28.39 16.41
C ILE A 271 24.30 -29.74 16.60
N PRO A 272 24.76 -30.82 15.95
CA PRO A 272 24.16 -32.13 16.18
C PRO A 272 24.33 -32.51 17.66
N LYS A 273 23.22 -32.84 18.33
CA LYS A 273 23.24 -33.47 19.66
C LYS A 273 23.80 -34.88 19.52
N ASN A 274 25.12 -35.00 19.42
CA ASN A 274 25.89 -36.21 19.69
C ASN A 274 27.36 -35.84 19.88
N SER A 275 27.66 -35.22 21.02
CA SER A 275 28.99 -35.25 21.63
C SER A 275 28.88 -34.95 23.13
N SER A 276 28.08 -35.74 23.84
CA SER A 276 28.26 -35.87 25.28
C SER A 276 29.35 -36.91 25.56
N LEU A 277 30.38 -36.46 26.30
CA LEU A 277 31.35 -37.22 27.09
C LEU A 277 32.57 -37.79 26.33
N GLU A 278 33.63 -36.99 26.24
CA GLU A 278 34.89 -37.40 26.88
C GLU A 278 35.42 -36.26 27.74
N GLU A 279 35.23 -36.43 29.05
CA GLU A 279 35.97 -35.73 30.08
C GLU A 279 37.40 -36.30 30.07
N GLY A 280 38.37 -35.54 29.55
CA GLY A 280 39.69 -36.09 29.29
C GLY A 280 40.78 -35.07 29.00
N SER A 281 41.30 -34.47 30.06
CA SER A 281 42.69 -34.00 30.18
C SER A 281 43.10 -32.62 29.61
N ARG A 282 43.51 -31.78 30.58
CA ARG A 282 44.43 -30.63 30.47
C ARG A 282 45.29 -30.60 29.21
N LYS A 283 45.31 -29.45 28.53
CA LYS A 283 46.48 -28.55 28.46
C LYS A 283 46.12 -27.23 27.77
N ARG A 284 46.47 -26.14 28.46
CA ARG A 284 46.50 -24.76 27.96
C ARG A 284 47.71 -24.61 27.02
N PRO A 285 47.58 -24.15 25.77
CA PRO A 285 48.72 -23.65 25.01
C PRO A 285 48.82 -22.14 25.20
N VAL A 286 49.94 -21.73 25.78
CA VAL A 286 50.47 -20.37 25.76
C VAL A 286 51.23 -20.20 24.44
N LEU A 287 50.98 -19.12 23.70
CA LEU A 287 51.95 -18.49 22.78
C LEU A 287 51.91 -16.99 23.11
N LYS A 288 52.89 -16.45 23.83
CA LYS A 288 54.18 -15.91 23.34
C LYS A 288 54.00 -14.79 22.31
N GLU A 289 54.01 -13.57 22.85
CA GLU A 289 54.57 -12.39 22.19
C GLU A 289 56.06 -12.65 21.96
N ASP A 290 56.58 -12.25 20.79
CA ASP A 290 57.98 -11.87 20.66
C ASP A 290 58.07 -10.72 19.64
N ALA A 291 58.78 -9.68 20.07
CA ALA A 291 59.40 -8.64 19.26
C ALA A 291 60.71 -9.16 18.63
#